data_AF-A0A9E6PI85-F1
#
_entry.id   AF-A0A9E6PI85-F1
#
_cell.length_a   1.000
_cell.length_b   1.000
_cell.length_c   1.000
_cell.angle_alpha   90.00
_cell.angle_beta   90.00
_cell.angle_gamma   90.00
#
_symmetry.space_group_name_H-M   'P 1'
#
loop_
_entity.id
_entity.type
_entity.pdbx_description
1 polymer ?
#
loop_
_entity_poly.entity_id
_entity_poly.type
_entity_poly.pdbx_seq_one_letter_code
_entity_poly.pdbx_strand_id
1 'polypeptide(L)'
;MDIKSIVQAITLQKEFRENIVIDCGHTTIFSSDQGYRFGVQGAPSASELLTFKLGVELFAALQHTDRKILLNLCLSDLLGIKGGNDERRKIAQDLQGEQKADYIPVAYRGILEKHGVPLERVKVILQSRGNDLFKKVLRRTRSGIEQLKAVNPDYLHETFQQTNALFLSTENQGLFSLTTPYLYDTRVEDSYFGGTWWKDYGSINQRDLEHCPLVRLKKNPVINLYETGGRVLCPATYGGLLCQFDNATDHIAVYARGDDEFIGEKVARGIVAANVLIEKFSRNCAQIIVNQDEQIEYSFIGKDVVGSRSLDSGAFIAQVQDVLQGNNMELV
;
A
#
# COMPACT_ATOMS: atom_id res chain seq x y z
N MET A 1 13.71 -20.25 6.61
CA MET A 1 12.39 -19.61 6.44
C MET A 1 11.30 -20.64 6.73
N ASP A 2 10.61 -20.53 7.87
CA ASP A 2 9.54 -21.45 8.25
C ASP A 2 8.17 -20.93 7.78
N ILE A 3 7.89 -21.13 6.49
CA ILE A 3 6.61 -20.76 5.88
C ILE A 3 5.43 -21.44 6.60
N LYS A 4 5.63 -22.62 7.19
CA LYS A 4 4.54 -23.31 7.90
C LYS A 4 4.15 -22.57 9.17
N SER A 5 5.10 -22.03 9.93
CA SER A 5 4.82 -21.19 11.10
C SER A 5 4.14 -19.88 10.71
N ILE A 6 4.51 -19.26 9.59
CA ILE A 6 3.87 -18.03 9.09
C ILE A 6 2.45 -18.30 8.58
N VAL A 7 2.28 -19.38 7.79
CA VAL A 7 0.96 -19.85 7.38
C VAL A 7 0.13 -20.14 8.63
N GLN A 8 0.67 -20.82 9.63
CA GLN A 8 -0.04 -21.08 10.88
C GLN A 8 -0.40 -19.77 11.60
N ALA A 9 0.52 -18.81 11.76
CA ALA A 9 0.22 -17.52 12.37
C ALA A 9 -0.93 -16.78 11.63
N ILE A 10 -0.88 -16.76 10.29
CA ILE A 10 -1.89 -16.11 9.44
C ILE A 10 -3.21 -16.89 9.40
N THR A 11 -3.18 -18.21 9.44
CA THR A 11 -4.39 -19.07 9.38
C THR A 11 -5.05 -19.28 10.73
N LEU A 12 -4.28 -19.29 11.82
CA LEU A 12 -4.76 -19.36 13.21
C LEU A 12 -5.45 -18.07 13.63
N GLN A 13 -5.13 -16.94 12.98
CA GLN A 13 -6.01 -15.77 12.96
C GLN A 13 -7.27 -16.14 12.16
N LYS A 14 -8.23 -16.77 12.85
CA LYS A 14 -9.55 -17.24 12.37
C LYS A 14 -10.42 -16.14 11.72
N GLU A 15 -9.89 -14.94 11.53
CA GLU A 15 -10.62 -13.74 11.12
C GLU A 15 -10.61 -13.51 9.60
N PHE A 16 -9.69 -14.14 8.85
CA PHE A 16 -9.69 -14.03 7.40
C PHE A 16 -10.94 -14.66 6.77
N ARG A 17 -11.59 -13.87 5.91
CA ARG A 17 -12.81 -14.22 5.17
C ARG A 17 -12.54 -15.25 4.08
N GLU A 18 -13.62 -15.66 3.41
CA GLU A 18 -13.57 -16.61 2.30
C GLU A 18 -12.70 -16.12 1.14
N ASN A 19 -12.80 -14.85 0.76
CA ASN A 19 -12.02 -14.30 -0.36
C ASN A 19 -10.75 -13.62 0.15
N ILE A 20 -9.59 -14.06 -0.35
CA ILE A 20 -8.28 -13.53 0.05
C ILE A 20 -7.46 -13.25 -1.21
N VAL A 21 -6.78 -12.10 -1.21
CA VAL A 21 -5.77 -11.75 -2.21
C VAL A 21 -4.40 -11.70 -1.56
N ILE A 22 -3.46 -12.45 -2.10
CA ILE A 22 -2.04 -12.39 -1.72
C ILE A 22 -1.34 -11.50 -2.73
N ASP A 23 -0.98 -10.31 -2.30
CA ASP A 23 -0.23 -9.34 -3.09
C ASP A 23 1.26 -9.61 -2.97
N CYS A 24 1.86 -10.09 -4.06
CA CYS A 24 3.22 -10.60 -4.10
C CYS A 24 4.24 -9.53 -4.52
N GLY A 25 4.04 -8.31 -4.04
CA GLY A 25 4.88 -7.18 -4.39
C GLY A 25 4.74 -6.73 -5.85
N HIS A 26 5.72 -5.93 -6.27
CA HIS A 26 5.72 -5.25 -7.56
C HIS A 26 6.89 -5.74 -8.40
N THR A 27 6.71 -5.79 -9.73
CA THR A 27 7.83 -5.88 -10.68
C THR A 27 7.71 -4.75 -11.69
N THR A 28 8.82 -4.11 -12.04
CA THR A 28 8.80 -3.07 -13.07
C THR A 28 8.55 -3.68 -14.45
N ILE A 29 7.81 -2.98 -15.32
CA ILE A 29 7.63 -3.35 -16.73
C ILE A 29 8.17 -2.23 -17.64
N PHE A 30 8.93 -2.59 -18.67
CA PHE A 30 9.42 -1.67 -19.69
C PHE A 30 9.08 -2.13 -21.09
N SER A 31 8.76 -1.17 -21.96
CA SER A 31 8.65 -1.41 -23.41
C SER A 31 10.02 -1.77 -23.98
N SER A 32 10.04 -2.72 -24.92
CA SER A 32 11.23 -3.16 -25.67
C SER A 32 10.87 -3.48 -27.12
N ASP A 33 11.87 -3.57 -27.99
CA ASP A 33 11.66 -3.85 -29.42
C ASP A 33 11.07 -5.26 -29.67
N GLN A 34 11.20 -6.17 -28.71
CA GLN A 34 10.69 -7.55 -28.76
C GLN A 34 9.45 -7.78 -27.87
N GLY A 35 8.79 -6.70 -27.41
CA GLY A 35 7.65 -6.79 -26.48
C GLY A 35 7.97 -6.11 -25.15
N TYR A 36 7.86 -6.83 -24.03
CA TYR A 36 8.07 -6.27 -22.70
C TYR A 36 9.22 -6.95 -21.95
N ARG A 37 9.97 -6.15 -21.20
CA ARG A 37 10.99 -6.64 -20.24
C ARG A 37 10.54 -6.32 -18.81
N PHE A 38 10.91 -7.18 -17.87
CA PHE A 38 10.49 -7.10 -16.48
C PHE A 38 11.68 -6.89 -15.55
N GLY A 39 11.49 -6.11 -14.49
CA GLY A 39 12.55 -5.72 -13.56
C GLY A 39 13.51 -4.69 -14.16
N VAL A 40 14.20 -3.95 -13.30
CA VAL A 40 15.06 -2.81 -13.70
C VAL A 40 16.15 -3.24 -14.67
N GLN A 41 16.73 -4.41 -14.43
CA GLN A 41 17.83 -4.98 -15.21
C GLN A 41 17.36 -6.02 -16.27
N GLY A 42 16.06 -6.07 -16.56
CA GLY A 42 15.50 -7.04 -17.51
C GLY A 42 15.21 -8.43 -16.92
N ALA A 43 15.41 -8.60 -15.62
CA ALA A 43 14.84 -9.68 -14.82
C ALA A 43 14.40 -9.13 -13.45
N PRO A 44 13.45 -9.81 -12.77
CA PRO A 44 13.13 -9.50 -11.38
C PRO A 44 14.34 -9.60 -10.45
N SER A 45 14.40 -8.77 -9.43
CA SER A 45 15.42 -8.77 -8.38
C SER A 45 15.36 -10.05 -7.53
N ALA A 46 16.41 -10.32 -6.75
CA ALA A 46 16.41 -11.44 -5.80
C ALA A 46 15.28 -11.30 -4.75
N SER A 47 15.05 -10.08 -4.26
CA SER A 47 13.97 -9.74 -3.33
C SER A 47 12.59 -9.93 -3.97
N GLU A 48 12.41 -9.46 -5.21
CA GLU A 48 11.17 -9.63 -5.99
C GLU A 48 10.86 -11.13 -6.23
N LEU A 49 11.88 -11.94 -6.52
CA LEU A 49 11.74 -13.40 -6.64
C LEU A 49 11.38 -14.08 -5.31
N LEU A 50 12.01 -13.63 -4.22
CA LEU A 50 11.79 -14.19 -2.88
C LEU A 50 10.37 -13.93 -2.39
N THR A 51 9.87 -12.69 -2.51
CA THR A 51 8.51 -12.32 -2.12
C THR A 51 7.47 -13.02 -2.98
N PHE A 52 7.70 -13.13 -4.30
CA PHE A 52 6.82 -13.88 -5.18
C PHE A 52 6.76 -15.36 -4.82
N LYS A 53 7.91 -15.98 -4.55
CA LYS A 53 7.98 -17.38 -4.11
C LYS A 53 7.23 -17.59 -2.80
N LEU A 54 7.44 -16.71 -1.81
CA LEU A 54 6.74 -16.76 -0.52
C LEU A 54 5.23 -16.62 -0.70
N GLY A 55 4.77 -15.70 -1.56
CA GLY A 55 3.36 -15.56 -1.92
C GLY A 55 2.74 -16.81 -2.54
N VAL A 56 3.47 -17.48 -3.44
CA VAL A 56 3.05 -18.76 -4.04
C VAL A 56 3.02 -19.89 -3.01
N GLU A 57 3.98 -19.95 -2.09
CA GLU A 57 3.97 -20.95 -1.01
C GLU A 57 2.81 -20.70 -0.03
N LEU A 58 2.49 -19.45 0.28
CA LEU A 58 1.29 -19.08 1.04
C LEU A 58 0.01 -19.48 0.32
N PHE A 59 -0.08 -19.24 -0.99
CA PHE A 59 -1.20 -19.72 -1.81
C PHE A 59 -1.35 -21.24 -1.71
N ALA A 60 -0.24 -21.97 -1.90
CA ALA A 60 -0.23 -23.42 -1.86
C ALA A 60 -0.61 -23.98 -0.49
N ALA A 61 -0.30 -23.26 0.58
CA ALA A 61 -0.69 -23.66 1.93
C ALA A 61 -2.16 -23.33 2.24
N LEU A 62 -2.65 -22.18 1.76
CA LEU A 62 -4.02 -21.71 1.99
C LEU A 62 -5.06 -22.40 1.09
N GLN A 63 -4.66 -22.99 -0.04
CA GLN A 63 -5.59 -23.70 -0.95
C GLN A 63 -6.23 -24.94 -0.31
N HIS A 64 -5.66 -25.46 0.78
CA HIS A 64 -6.21 -26.59 1.53
C HIS A 64 -7.31 -26.17 2.53
N THR A 65 -7.69 -24.89 2.51
CA THR A 65 -8.81 -24.34 3.28
C THR A 65 -9.99 -24.05 2.34
N ASP A 66 -11.21 -23.89 2.87
CA ASP A 66 -12.41 -23.54 2.08
C ASP A 66 -12.39 -22.08 1.55
N ARG A 67 -11.20 -21.48 1.39
CA ARG A 67 -11.01 -20.09 1.01
C ARG A 67 -10.68 -19.93 -0.48
N LYS A 68 -11.21 -18.88 -1.09
CA LYS A 68 -10.94 -18.44 -2.45
C LYS A 68 -9.74 -17.49 -2.47
N ILE A 69 -8.57 -18.08 -2.67
CA ILE A 69 -7.28 -17.36 -2.73
C ILE A 69 -6.92 -16.94 -4.16
N LEU A 70 -6.55 -15.68 -4.36
CA LEU A 70 -5.95 -15.18 -5.60
C LEU A 70 -4.54 -14.66 -5.33
N LEU A 71 -3.62 -14.90 -6.26
CA LEU A 71 -2.35 -14.20 -6.31
C LEU A 71 -2.51 -12.90 -7.09
N ASN A 72 -1.97 -11.80 -6.56
CA ASN A 72 -1.87 -10.55 -7.28
C ASN A 72 -0.41 -10.24 -7.61
N LEU A 73 -0.17 -9.93 -8.89
CA LEU A 73 1.09 -9.42 -9.43
C LEU A 73 0.89 -8.00 -9.92
N CYS A 74 1.54 -7.04 -9.25
CA CYS A 74 1.52 -5.65 -9.70
C CYS A 74 2.68 -5.35 -10.64
N LEU A 75 2.37 -4.80 -11.82
CA LEU A 75 3.34 -4.32 -12.79
C LEU A 75 3.54 -2.81 -12.61
N SER A 76 4.73 -2.39 -12.20
CA SER A 76 5.11 -0.98 -12.07
C SER A 76 5.40 -0.40 -13.46
N ASP A 77 4.40 0.25 -14.03
CA ASP A 77 4.40 0.83 -15.39
C ASP A 77 4.65 2.35 -15.41
N LEU A 78 5.07 2.91 -14.27
CA LEU A 78 5.24 4.35 -14.09
C LEU A 78 6.53 4.88 -14.74
N LEU A 79 7.54 4.03 -14.92
CA LEU A 79 8.85 4.44 -15.44
C LEU A 79 9.17 3.87 -16.83
N GLY A 80 8.64 2.69 -17.17
CA GLY A 80 9.15 1.90 -18.29
C GLY A 80 8.31 1.85 -19.55
N ILE A 81 7.04 2.27 -19.48
CA ILE A 81 6.12 2.23 -20.62
C ILE A 81 6.22 3.53 -21.44
N LYS A 82 6.75 3.44 -22.67
CA LYS A 82 7.08 4.59 -23.53
C LYS A 82 5.88 5.11 -24.34
N GLY A 83 4.98 4.24 -24.75
CA GLY A 83 3.78 4.54 -25.53
C GLY A 83 2.62 5.14 -24.73
N GLY A 84 2.87 5.53 -23.47
CA GLY A 84 1.93 6.31 -22.68
C GLY A 84 0.60 5.59 -22.41
N ASN A 85 -0.50 6.32 -22.50
CA ASN A 85 -1.83 5.81 -22.13
C ASN A 85 -2.38 4.77 -23.11
N ASP A 86 -2.06 4.89 -24.40
CA ASP A 86 -2.56 3.94 -25.40
C ASP A 86 -1.92 2.57 -25.22
N GLU A 87 -0.61 2.52 -24.93
CA GLU A 87 0.08 1.27 -24.57
C GLU A 87 -0.48 0.68 -23.28
N ARG A 88 -0.71 1.49 -22.23
CA ARG A 88 -1.35 1.02 -20.98
C ARG A 88 -2.75 0.43 -21.21
N ARG A 89 -3.55 1.01 -22.11
CA ARG A 89 -4.87 0.47 -22.46
C ARG A 89 -4.75 -0.86 -23.16
N LYS A 90 -3.82 -1.00 -24.11
CA LYS A 90 -3.54 -2.27 -24.79
C LYS A 90 -3.16 -3.35 -23.76
N ILE A 91 -2.20 -3.07 -22.88
CA ILE A 91 -1.81 -4.00 -21.81
C ILE A 91 -3.03 -4.40 -20.98
N ALA A 92 -3.86 -3.44 -20.56
CA ALA A 92 -5.06 -3.74 -19.76
C ALA A 92 -6.10 -4.60 -20.48
N GLN A 93 -6.15 -4.59 -21.82
CA GLN A 93 -6.98 -5.48 -22.64
C GLN A 93 -6.35 -6.87 -22.72
N ASP A 94 -5.05 -6.95 -23.01
CA ASP A 94 -4.30 -8.19 -23.14
C ASP A 94 -4.31 -8.99 -21.81
N LEU A 95 -4.27 -8.29 -20.67
CA LEU A 95 -4.39 -8.88 -19.32
C LEU A 95 -5.77 -9.49 -19.01
N GLN A 96 -6.81 -9.11 -19.75
CA GLN A 96 -8.16 -9.71 -19.66
C GLN A 96 -8.38 -10.83 -20.67
N GLY A 97 -7.54 -10.89 -21.70
CA GLY A 97 -7.59 -11.90 -22.75
C GLY A 97 -6.64 -13.06 -22.51
N GLU A 98 -6.34 -13.78 -23.58
CA GLU A 98 -5.48 -14.97 -23.57
C GLU A 98 -3.99 -14.62 -23.48
N GLN A 99 -3.62 -13.35 -23.73
CA GLN A 99 -2.21 -12.90 -23.73
C GLN A 99 -1.66 -12.59 -22.33
N LYS A 100 -2.43 -12.80 -21.25
CA LYS A 100 -2.00 -12.50 -19.87
C LYS A 100 -0.65 -13.13 -19.51
N ALA A 101 -0.36 -14.33 -20.02
CA ALA A 101 0.90 -15.03 -19.75
C ALA A 101 2.14 -14.25 -20.21
N ASP A 102 2.03 -13.42 -21.25
CA ASP A 102 3.13 -12.61 -21.80
C ASP A 102 3.54 -11.47 -20.87
N TYR A 103 2.67 -11.14 -19.91
CA TYR A 103 2.86 -10.09 -18.91
C TYR A 103 3.39 -10.60 -17.57
N ILE A 104 3.70 -11.90 -17.48
CA ILE A 104 4.26 -12.53 -16.29
C ILE A 104 5.74 -12.84 -16.57
N PRO A 105 6.67 -12.38 -15.74
CA PRO A 105 8.08 -12.70 -15.88
C PRO A 105 8.32 -14.22 -16.00
N VAL A 106 9.24 -14.65 -16.86
CA VAL A 106 9.56 -16.08 -17.08
C VAL A 106 9.88 -16.79 -15.77
N ALA A 107 10.68 -16.16 -14.91
CA ALA A 107 11.04 -16.71 -13.60
C ALA A 107 9.82 -16.95 -12.71
N TYR A 108 8.80 -16.08 -12.77
CA TYR A 108 7.57 -16.22 -12.01
C TYR A 108 6.71 -17.34 -12.57
N ARG A 109 6.63 -17.49 -13.90
CA ARG A 109 5.92 -18.62 -14.53
C ARG A 109 6.50 -19.96 -14.10
N GLY A 110 7.82 -20.08 -14.05
CA GLY A 110 8.47 -21.30 -13.54
C GLY A 110 8.13 -21.60 -12.07
N ILE A 111 7.98 -20.58 -11.23
CA ILE A 111 7.56 -20.75 -9.82
C ILE A 111 6.08 -21.20 -9.74
N LEU A 112 5.20 -20.60 -10.54
CA LEU A 112 3.77 -20.95 -10.60
C LEU A 112 3.58 -22.40 -11.08
N GLU A 113 4.23 -22.78 -12.18
CA GLU A 113 4.18 -24.12 -12.75
C GLU A 113 4.67 -25.18 -11.76
N LYS A 114 5.79 -24.92 -11.08
CA LYS A 114 6.32 -25.82 -10.05
C LYS A 114 5.34 -26.09 -8.91
N HIS A 115 4.51 -25.12 -8.55
CA HIS A 115 3.51 -25.24 -7.48
C HIS A 115 2.11 -25.58 -7.99
N GLY A 116 1.94 -25.82 -9.30
CA GLY A 116 0.65 -26.12 -9.91
C GLY A 116 -0.37 -24.99 -9.77
N VAL A 117 0.07 -23.74 -9.65
CA VAL A 117 -0.83 -22.59 -9.53
C VAL A 117 -1.36 -22.22 -10.91
N PRO A 118 -2.67 -22.33 -11.15
CA PRO A 118 -3.20 -22.13 -12.49
C PRO A 118 -3.40 -20.62 -12.76
N LEU A 119 -3.22 -20.22 -14.02
CA LEU A 119 -3.13 -18.79 -14.39
C LEU A 119 -4.39 -18.00 -14.06
N GLU A 120 -5.58 -18.61 -14.06
CA GLU A 120 -6.84 -17.98 -13.66
C GLU A 120 -6.85 -17.51 -12.20
N ARG A 121 -6.00 -18.11 -11.35
CA ARG A 121 -5.80 -17.70 -9.95
C ARG A 121 -4.77 -16.59 -9.79
N VAL A 122 -4.14 -16.17 -10.89
CA VAL A 122 -3.19 -15.06 -10.94
C VAL A 122 -3.86 -13.83 -11.59
N LYS A 123 -4.05 -12.80 -10.77
CA LYS A 123 -4.44 -11.46 -11.22
C LYS A 123 -3.17 -10.66 -11.52
N VAL A 124 -3.09 -10.08 -12.71
CA VAL A 124 -2.02 -9.18 -13.10
C VAL A 124 -2.62 -7.81 -13.34
N ILE A 125 -2.01 -6.77 -12.78
CA ILE A 125 -2.55 -5.41 -12.77
C ILE A 125 -1.45 -4.38 -13.00
N LEU A 126 -1.80 -3.22 -13.57
CA LEU A 126 -0.87 -2.09 -13.69
C LEU A 126 -0.94 -1.20 -12.44
N GLN A 127 0.22 -0.73 -11.98
CA GLN A 127 0.32 0.21 -10.86
C GLN A 127 -0.43 1.51 -11.16
N SER A 128 -0.32 2.04 -12.39
CA SER A 128 -1.03 3.25 -12.83
C SER A 128 -2.54 3.15 -12.68
N ARG A 129 -3.13 1.97 -12.93
CA ARG A 129 -4.57 1.72 -12.76
C ARG A 129 -5.00 1.88 -11.30
N GLY A 130 -4.22 1.33 -10.36
CA GLY A 130 -4.45 1.50 -8.92
C GLY A 130 -4.35 2.97 -8.52
N ASN A 131 -3.31 3.66 -8.99
CA ASN A 131 -3.13 5.10 -8.75
C ASN A 131 -4.32 5.92 -9.27
N ASP A 132 -4.86 5.59 -10.44
CA ASP A 132 -6.00 6.30 -11.02
C ASP A 132 -7.29 6.05 -10.25
N LEU A 133 -7.52 4.83 -9.76
CA LEU A 133 -8.66 4.52 -8.88
C LEU A 133 -8.57 5.32 -7.59
N PHE A 134 -7.41 5.34 -6.94
CA PHE A 134 -7.22 6.09 -5.72
C PHE A 134 -7.35 7.60 -5.94
N LYS A 135 -6.76 8.15 -7.01
CA LYS A 135 -6.94 9.56 -7.41
C LYS A 135 -8.41 9.94 -7.56
N LYS A 136 -9.26 9.05 -8.09
CA LYS A 136 -10.71 9.31 -8.20
C LYS A 136 -11.36 9.42 -6.83
N VAL A 137 -10.98 8.57 -5.87
CA VAL A 137 -11.43 8.67 -4.47
C VAL A 137 -11.05 10.03 -3.91
N LEU A 138 -9.77 10.42 -4.03
CA LEU A 138 -9.28 11.71 -3.53
C LEU A 138 -10.01 12.91 -4.14
N ARG A 139 -10.22 12.91 -5.46
CA ARG A 139 -10.96 13.97 -6.15
C ARG A 139 -12.39 14.08 -5.64
N ARG A 140 -13.07 12.95 -5.42
CA ARG A 140 -14.43 12.93 -4.86
C ARG A 140 -14.45 13.50 -3.45
N THR A 141 -13.52 13.07 -2.59
CA THR A 141 -13.39 13.59 -1.22
C THR A 141 -13.16 15.10 -1.24
N ARG A 142 -12.23 15.58 -2.08
CA ARG A 142 -11.98 17.02 -2.24
C ARG A 142 -13.21 17.78 -2.69
N SER A 143 -13.92 17.30 -3.70
CA SER A 143 -15.16 17.94 -4.17
C SER A 143 -16.21 18.01 -3.07
N GLY A 144 -16.35 16.98 -2.24
CA GLY A 144 -17.25 17.00 -1.08
C GLY A 144 -16.87 18.06 -0.06
N ILE A 145 -15.59 18.20 0.26
CA ILE A 145 -15.09 19.21 1.21
C ILE A 145 -15.35 20.64 0.69
N GLU A 146 -15.10 20.90 -0.60
CA GLU A 146 -15.36 22.22 -1.19
C GLU A 146 -16.85 22.57 -1.21
N GLN A 147 -17.71 21.59 -1.47
CA GLN A 147 -19.17 21.77 -1.38
C GLN A 147 -19.59 22.08 0.05
N LEU A 148 -19.04 21.37 1.03
CA LEU A 148 -19.35 21.60 2.44
C LEU A 148 -18.86 22.98 2.91
N LYS A 149 -17.65 23.37 2.53
CA LYS A 149 -17.07 24.69 2.82
C LYS A 149 -17.94 25.85 2.31
N ALA A 150 -18.62 25.67 1.18
CA ALA A 150 -19.49 26.70 0.61
C ALA A 150 -20.78 26.94 1.43
N VAL A 151 -21.18 26.00 2.28
CA VAL A 151 -22.46 26.03 3.01
C VAL A 151 -22.34 25.91 4.53
N ASN A 152 -21.19 25.50 5.05
CA ASN A 152 -20.94 25.33 6.48
C ASN A 152 -19.62 26.03 6.91
N PRO A 153 -19.65 27.07 7.76
CA PRO A 153 -18.44 27.69 8.30
C PRO A 153 -17.58 26.72 9.14
N ASP A 154 -18.17 25.69 9.73
CA ASP A 154 -17.51 24.66 10.54
C ASP A 154 -17.15 23.40 9.72
N TYR A 155 -17.06 23.50 8.39
CA TYR A 155 -16.82 22.37 7.48
C TYR A 155 -15.59 21.52 7.86
N LEU A 156 -14.56 22.11 8.46
CA LEU A 156 -13.37 21.38 8.91
C LEU A 156 -13.70 20.39 10.04
N HIS A 157 -14.51 20.82 11.01
CA HIS A 157 -14.93 19.97 12.12
C HIS A 157 -15.85 18.85 11.62
N GLU A 158 -16.79 19.18 10.73
CA GLU A 158 -17.69 18.18 10.15
C GLU A 158 -16.95 17.19 9.24
N THR A 159 -16.02 17.66 8.41
CA THR A 159 -15.15 16.78 7.62
C THR A 159 -14.37 15.84 8.52
N PHE A 160 -13.79 16.37 9.60
CA PHE A 160 -13.07 15.57 10.58
C PHE A 160 -13.97 14.54 11.28
N GLN A 161 -15.20 14.89 11.66
CA GLN A 161 -16.15 13.93 12.25
C GLN A 161 -16.54 12.81 11.27
N GLN A 162 -16.56 13.10 9.97
CA GLN A 162 -16.93 12.13 8.94
C GLN A 162 -15.78 11.19 8.55
N THR A 163 -14.54 11.70 8.52
CA THR A 163 -13.40 10.98 7.96
C THR A 163 -12.33 10.64 9.00
N ASN A 164 -12.38 11.24 10.19
CA ASN A 164 -11.32 11.27 11.18
C ASN A 164 -9.97 11.80 10.64
N ALA A 165 -10.02 12.61 9.59
CA ALA A 165 -8.87 13.22 8.97
C ALA A 165 -9.10 14.69 8.65
N LEU A 166 -8.02 15.44 8.81
CA LEU A 166 -7.87 16.80 8.34
C LEU A 166 -7.23 16.74 6.95
N PHE A 167 -7.84 17.42 5.99
CA PHE A 167 -7.35 17.47 4.63
C PHE A 167 -6.57 18.76 4.43
N LEU A 168 -5.27 18.63 4.19
CA LEU A 168 -4.43 19.78 3.89
C LEU A 168 -4.39 20.00 2.37
N SER A 169 -4.62 21.24 1.96
CA SER A 169 -4.40 21.71 0.59
C SER A 169 -3.33 22.79 0.58
N THR A 170 -2.36 22.72 -0.32
CA THR A 170 -1.47 23.87 -0.58
C THR A 170 -2.18 24.86 -1.50
N GLU A 171 -2.00 26.16 -1.24
CA GLU A 171 -2.70 27.26 -1.93
C GLU A 171 -2.54 27.26 -3.46
N ASN A 172 -1.51 26.57 -4.00
CA ASN A 172 -1.15 26.67 -5.41
C ASN A 172 -0.97 25.36 -6.20
N GLN A 173 -1.04 24.14 -5.62
CA GLN A 173 -0.56 22.95 -6.38
C GLN A 173 -1.36 21.64 -6.24
N GLY A 174 -2.57 21.62 -5.69
CA GLY A 174 -3.42 20.42 -5.78
C GLY A 174 -2.85 19.19 -5.06
N LEU A 175 -1.91 19.39 -4.13
CA LEU A 175 -1.49 18.37 -3.17
C LEU A 175 -2.66 18.10 -2.22
N PHE A 176 -3.09 16.84 -2.18
CA PHE A 176 -4.11 16.36 -1.27
C PHE A 176 -3.42 15.47 -0.25
N SER A 177 -3.43 15.96 0.98
CA SER A 177 -2.64 15.44 2.08
C SER A 177 -3.61 15.08 3.20
N LEU A 178 -3.60 13.82 3.62
CA LEU A 178 -4.46 13.36 4.71
C LEU A 178 -3.69 13.51 6.01
N THR A 179 -3.85 14.61 6.73
CA THR A 179 -3.32 14.68 8.09
C THR A 179 -4.32 14.13 9.07
N THR A 180 -3.87 13.18 9.85
CA THR A 180 -4.58 12.61 10.98
C THR A 180 -3.85 13.09 12.24
N PRO A 181 -4.47 13.20 13.42
CA PRO A 181 -3.88 13.95 14.55
C PRO A 181 -2.64 13.31 15.22
N TYR A 182 -1.95 12.41 14.53
CA TYR A 182 -1.17 11.28 15.05
C TYR A 182 0.15 11.56 15.78
N LEU A 183 0.61 12.78 16.01
CA LEU A 183 1.95 13.01 16.61
C LEU A 183 2.01 14.24 17.52
N TYR A 184 1.17 14.30 18.57
CA TYR A 184 1.30 15.36 19.59
C TYR A 184 2.33 15.06 20.70
N ASP A 185 2.88 13.83 20.81
CA ASP A 185 4.10 13.61 21.60
C ASP A 185 5.31 13.66 20.67
N THR A 186 6.17 14.64 20.92
CA THR A 186 7.26 15.06 20.03
C THR A 186 8.61 15.09 20.76
N ARG A 187 8.67 14.54 21.98
CA ARG A 187 9.82 14.64 22.90
C ARG A 187 11.04 13.83 22.41
N VAL A 188 10.80 12.68 21.80
CA VAL A 188 11.87 11.83 21.25
C VAL A 188 12.49 12.50 20.02
N GLU A 189 11.64 13.14 19.21
CA GLU A 189 11.99 13.84 17.99
C GLU A 189 12.70 15.18 18.28
N ASP A 190 12.28 15.90 19.32
CA ASP A 190 12.99 17.08 19.82
C ASP A 190 14.42 16.73 20.24
N SER A 191 14.60 15.59 20.89
CA SER A 191 15.94 15.10 21.26
C SER A 191 16.76 14.71 20.03
N TYR A 192 16.15 14.12 19.00
CA TYR A 192 16.82 13.69 17.78
C TYR A 192 17.21 14.87 16.86
N PHE A 193 16.36 15.89 16.75
CA PHE A 193 16.60 17.08 15.93
C PHE A 193 17.28 18.24 16.68
N GLY A 194 17.67 18.02 17.94
CA GLY A 194 18.36 19.02 18.76
C GLY A 194 17.48 20.23 19.12
N GLY A 195 16.17 20.04 19.24
CA GLY A 195 15.21 21.05 19.64
C GLY A 195 13.89 21.00 18.86
N THR A 196 13.05 22.00 19.04
CA THR A 196 11.68 22.06 18.48
C THR A 196 11.58 22.83 17.15
N TRP A 197 12.71 23.29 16.59
CA TRP A 197 12.75 24.16 15.40
C TRP A 197 12.04 23.54 14.19
N TRP A 198 12.08 22.22 14.12
CA TRP A 198 11.51 21.40 13.07
C TRP A 198 9.97 21.45 13.05
N LYS A 199 9.32 21.94 14.10
CA LYS A 199 7.86 22.06 14.24
C LYS A 199 7.28 23.31 13.58
N ASP A 200 8.14 24.26 13.20
CA ASP A 200 7.72 25.50 12.55
C ASP A 200 7.70 25.33 11.03
N TYR A 201 6.56 25.55 10.39
CA TYR A 201 6.36 25.33 8.95
C TYR A 201 7.21 26.26 8.07
N GLY A 202 7.64 27.41 8.61
CA GLY A 202 8.42 28.41 7.90
C GLY A 202 9.93 28.17 7.84
N SER A 203 10.45 27.16 8.56
CA SER A 203 11.89 27.02 8.81
C SER A 203 12.56 25.80 8.16
N ILE A 204 11.80 24.95 7.45
CA ILE A 204 12.32 23.76 6.76
C ILE A 204 12.70 24.13 5.32
N ASN A 205 13.98 24.00 4.98
CA ASN A 205 14.46 24.30 3.63
C ASN A 205 14.70 23.01 2.82
N GLN A 206 14.79 23.13 1.49
CA GLN A 206 14.90 22.01 0.54
C GLN A 206 16.04 21.04 0.87
N ARG A 207 17.15 21.57 1.42
CA ARG A 207 18.34 20.81 1.80
C ARG A 207 18.09 19.88 2.99
N ASP A 208 17.19 20.26 3.90
CA ASP A 208 16.79 19.43 5.05
C ASP A 208 15.97 18.19 4.60
N LEU A 209 15.18 18.33 3.53
CA LEU A 209 14.37 17.26 2.93
C LEU A 209 15.20 16.24 2.14
N GLU A 210 16.35 16.67 1.62
CA GLU A 210 17.27 15.85 0.82
C GLU A 210 18.20 15.00 1.68
N HIS A 211 18.53 15.45 2.88
CA HIS A 211 19.50 14.79 3.77
C HIS A 211 18.87 13.96 4.90
N CYS A 212 17.55 14.05 5.12
CA CYS A 212 16.85 13.30 6.17
C CYS A 212 15.61 12.57 5.61
N PRO A 213 15.74 11.39 5.00
CA PRO A 213 14.61 10.65 4.41
C PRO A 213 13.52 10.31 5.44
N LEU A 214 13.92 10.11 6.70
CA LEU A 214 13.01 9.87 7.82
C LEU A 214 12.24 11.13 8.27
N VAL A 215 12.74 12.35 8.04
CA VAL A 215 11.94 13.59 8.21
C VAL A 215 10.76 13.59 7.24
N ARG A 216 10.98 13.11 6.01
CA ARG A 216 9.97 13.04 4.94
C ARG A 216 8.83 12.05 5.25
N LEU A 217 9.14 10.96 5.97
CA LEU A 217 8.19 9.89 6.33
C LEU A 217 7.62 10.03 7.75
N LYS A 218 8.39 10.54 8.72
CA LYS A 218 8.00 10.62 10.15
C LYS A 218 7.46 11.99 10.58
N LYS A 219 7.78 13.11 9.91
CA LYS A 219 7.23 14.46 10.25
C LYS A 219 5.92 14.81 9.57
N ASN A 220 5.39 13.94 8.73
CA ASN A 220 4.12 14.19 8.07
C ASN A 220 3.04 13.35 8.78
N PRO A 221 2.27 13.95 9.73
CA PRO A 221 0.97 13.39 10.13
C PRO A 221 0.03 13.28 8.92
N VAL A 222 0.40 14.00 7.86
CA VAL A 222 0.01 13.86 6.47
C VAL A 222 0.44 12.50 5.86
N ILE A 223 -0.51 11.65 5.53
CA ILE A 223 -0.29 10.69 4.44
C ILE A 223 -0.23 11.55 3.16
N ASN A 224 0.98 11.71 2.61
CA ASN A 224 1.14 12.29 1.27
C ASN A 224 0.61 11.27 0.27
N LEU A 225 -0.64 11.45 -0.14
CA LEU A 225 -1.28 10.58 -1.11
C LEU A 225 -0.80 10.88 -2.54
N TYR A 226 -0.03 11.96 -2.70
CA TYR A 226 0.58 12.35 -3.95
C TYR A 226 1.95 13.00 -3.70
N GLU A 227 3.02 12.29 -4.04
CA GLU A 227 4.33 12.90 -4.31
C GLU A 227 4.73 12.43 -5.71
N THR A 228 4.74 13.35 -6.68
CA THR A 228 5.23 13.06 -8.03
C THR A 228 6.75 13.00 -8.00
N GLY A 229 7.30 11.79 -8.01
CA GLY A 229 8.75 11.59 -8.10
C GLY A 229 9.14 10.14 -7.80
N GLY A 230 9.34 9.36 -8.86
CA GLY A 230 10.12 8.12 -9.00
C GLY A 230 10.45 7.20 -7.80
N ARG A 231 10.19 5.90 -8.03
CA ARG A 231 10.85 4.69 -7.49
C ARG A 231 10.42 4.12 -6.13
N VAL A 232 9.28 4.52 -5.59
CA VAL A 232 8.84 4.03 -4.26
C VAL A 232 7.34 3.73 -4.26
N LEU A 233 6.92 2.62 -3.64
CA LEU A 233 5.51 2.39 -3.32
C LEU A 233 5.05 3.47 -2.35
N CYS A 234 4.31 4.47 -2.80
CA CYS A 234 3.70 5.42 -1.86
C CYS A 234 2.46 4.79 -1.20
N PRO A 235 2.04 5.23 0.00
CA PRO A 235 0.82 4.74 0.65
C PRO A 235 -0.42 4.77 -0.27
N ALA A 236 -0.54 5.77 -1.14
CA ALA A 236 -1.62 5.84 -2.12
C ALA A 236 -1.55 4.76 -3.22
N THR A 237 -0.36 4.24 -3.53
CA THR A 237 -0.24 3.11 -4.45
C THR A 237 -0.84 1.85 -3.82
N TYR A 238 -0.52 1.57 -2.56
CA TYR A 238 -1.11 0.43 -1.85
C TYR A 238 -2.61 0.63 -1.58
N GLY A 239 -3.03 1.83 -1.15
CA GLY A 239 -4.45 2.16 -1.06
C GLY A 239 -5.19 1.99 -2.39
N GLY A 240 -4.55 2.36 -3.50
CA GLY A 240 -5.06 2.16 -4.85
C GLY A 240 -5.10 0.70 -5.30
N LEU A 241 -4.20 -0.14 -4.80
CA LEU A 241 -4.25 -1.59 -4.95
C LEU A 241 -5.49 -2.16 -4.25
N LEU A 242 -5.75 -1.76 -3.01
CA LEU A 242 -6.94 -2.19 -2.26
C LEU A 242 -8.23 -1.85 -3.03
N CYS A 243 -8.29 -0.66 -3.65
CA CYS A 243 -9.42 -0.25 -4.51
C CYS A 243 -9.70 -1.16 -5.72
N GLN A 244 -8.76 -2.04 -6.10
CA GLN A 244 -8.95 -2.94 -7.26
C GLN A 244 -9.79 -4.17 -6.93
N PHE A 245 -10.04 -4.43 -5.65
CA PHE A 245 -10.76 -5.59 -5.16
C PHE A 245 -11.97 -5.16 -4.34
N ASP A 246 -12.95 -6.06 -4.21
CA ASP A 246 -14.16 -5.80 -3.45
C ASP A 246 -13.88 -5.65 -1.94
N ASN A 247 -14.72 -4.89 -1.24
CA ASN A 247 -14.58 -4.70 0.22
C ASN A 247 -14.76 -5.99 1.03
N ALA A 248 -15.30 -7.06 0.43
CA ALA A 248 -15.42 -8.36 1.07
C ALA A 248 -14.12 -9.18 1.04
N THR A 249 -13.11 -8.73 0.29
CA THR A 249 -11.85 -9.45 0.08
C THR A 249 -10.79 -8.98 1.07
N ASP A 250 -10.21 -9.93 1.80
CA ASP A 250 -9.09 -9.67 2.70
C ASP A 250 -7.76 -9.73 1.94
N HIS A 251 -6.73 -9.12 2.51
CA HIS A 251 -5.44 -8.94 1.84
C HIS A 251 -4.27 -9.47 2.67
N ILE A 252 -3.30 -10.06 1.98
CA ILE A 252 -2.00 -10.42 2.52
C ILE A 252 -0.95 -9.73 1.65
N ALA A 253 -0.22 -8.77 2.21
CA ALA A 253 0.88 -8.07 1.54
C ALA A 253 2.19 -8.81 1.79
N VAL A 254 2.89 -9.20 0.71
CA VAL A 254 4.19 -9.87 0.79
C VAL A 254 5.24 -9.01 0.10
N TYR A 255 6.16 -8.44 0.88
CA TYR A 255 7.18 -7.51 0.39
C TYR A 255 8.54 -7.75 1.07
N ALA A 256 9.58 -7.06 0.62
CA ALA A 256 10.92 -7.16 1.20
C ALA A 256 11.54 -5.78 1.41
N ARG A 257 12.20 -5.59 2.56
CA ARG A 257 12.96 -4.36 2.87
C ARG A 257 14.16 -4.16 1.95
N GLY A 258 14.62 -5.22 1.29
CA GLY A 258 15.68 -5.16 0.29
C GLY A 258 15.30 -4.35 -0.97
N ASP A 259 14.01 -4.26 -1.30
CA ASP A 259 13.53 -3.39 -2.39
C ASP A 259 13.18 -1.97 -1.89
N ASP A 260 12.69 -1.87 -0.65
CA ASP A 260 12.33 -0.60 -0.01
C ASP A 260 12.37 -0.76 1.51
N GLU A 261 13.33 -0.09 2.17
CA GLU A 261 13.59 -0.20 3.60
C GLU A 261 12.36 0.13 4.48
N PHE A 262 11.40 0.93 3.97
CA PHE A 262 10.22 1.39 4.70
C PHE A 262 8.90 0.78 4.19
N ILE A 263 8.97 -0.36 3.51
CA ILE A 263 7.82 -0.92 2.79
C ILE A 263 6.65 -1.32 3.71
N GLY A 264 6.93 -1.88 4.89
CA GLY A 264 5.88 -2.24 5.86
C GLY A 264 5.12 -1.01 6.36
N GLU A 265 5.84 0.08 6.63
CA GLU A 265 5.26 1.34 7.06
C GLU A 265 4.40 1.97 5.94
N LYS A 266 4.82 1.83 4.67
CA LYS A 266 4.07 2.31 3.51
C LYS A 266 2.78 1.53 3.29
N VAL A 267 2.81 0.21 3.43
CA VAL A 267 1.63 -0.66 3.33
C VAL A 267 0.63 -0.33 4.43
N ALA A 268 1.05 -0.28 5.69
CA ALA A 268 0.19 0.09 6.82
C ALA A 268 -0.47 1.46 6.63
N ARG A 269 0.29 2.47 6.19
CA ARG A 269 -0.25 3.80 5.87
C ARG A 269 -1.24 3.76 4.70
N GLY A 270 -1.01 2.90 3.71
CA GLY A 270 -1.95 2.69 2.60
C GLY A 270 -3.29 2.12 3.08
N ILE A 271 -3.26 1.18 4.04
CA ILE A 271 -4.45 0.61 4.67
C ILE A 271 -5.20 1.68 5.46
N VAL A 272 -4.50 2.49 6.27
CA VAL A 272 -5.11 3.61 7.01
C VAL A 272 -5.74 4.62 6.05
N ALA A 273 -5.04 5.00 4.97
CA ALA A 273 -5.58 5.92 3.98
C ALA A 273 -6.83 5.36 3.29
N ALA A 274 -6.82 4.07 2.94
CA ALA A 274 -7.96 3.38 2.35
C ALA A 274 -9.14 3.33 3.33
N ASN A 275 -8.90 3.06 4.60
CA ASN A 275 -9.92 3.04 5.64
C ASN A 275 -10.65 4.38 5.78
N VAL A 276 -9.87 5.47 5.80
CA VAL A 276 -10.40 6.82 5.94
C VAL A 276 -11.17 7.29 4.70
N LEU A 277 -10.72 6.91 3.50
CA LEU A 277 -11.20 7.51 2.26
C LEU A 277 -12.18 6.66 1.46
N ILE A 278 -12.17 5.34 1.65
CA ILE A 278 -13.05 4.43 0.93
C ILE A 278 -14.28 4.18 1.79
N GLU A 279 -15.45 4.55 1.26
CA GLU A 279 -16.72 4.29 1.93
C GLU A 279 -16.89 2.79 2.23
N LYS A 280 -17.24 2.46 3.48
CA LYS A 280 -17.46 1.08 3.95
C LYS A 280 -16.23 0.18 3.79
N PHE A 281 -15.02 0.73 3.83
CA PHE A 281 -13.81 -0.08 3.95
C PHE A 281 -13.92 -0.97 5.20
N SER A 282 -13.80 -2.27 5.03
CA SER A 282 -13.84 -3.26 6.11
C SER A 282 -13.15 -4.51 5.62
N ARG A 283 -11.84 -4.63 5.86
CA ARG A 283 -11.00 -5.73 5.37
C ARG A 283 -9.95 -6.08 6.40
N ASN A 284 -9.64 -7.36 6.52
CA ASN A 284 -8.45 -7.78 7.24
C ASN A 284 -7.24 -7.66 6.33
N CYS A 285 -6.12 -7.18 6.86
CA CYS A 285 -4.87 -7.01 6.13
C CYS A 285 -3.72 -7.59 6.94
N ALA A 286 -3.10 -8.68 6.47
CA ALA A 286 -1.80 -9.11 6.97
C ALA A 286 -0.67 -8.51 6.15
N GLN A 287 0.46 -8.28 6.82
CA GLN A 287 1.71 -7.87 6.22
C GLN A 287 2.76 -8.93 6.54
N ILE A 288 3.51 -9.34 5.53
CA ILE A 288 4.64 -10.25 5.63
C ILE A 288 5.80 -9.57 4.91
N ILE A 289 6.79 -9.14 5.68
CA ILE A 289 7.92 -8.38 5.19
C ILE A 289 9.18 -9.20 5.43
N VAL A 290 9.94 -9.46 4.37
CA VAL A 290 11.27 -10.04 4.50
C VAL A 290 12.25 -8.90 4.83
N ASN A 291 12.94 -8.99 5.97
CA ASN A 291 13.89 -7.98 6.40
C ASN A 291 15.26 -8.13 5.71
N GLN A 292 16.22 -7.27 6.05
CA GLN A 292 17.57 -7.30 5.43
C GLN A 292 18.37 -8.56 5.76
N ASP A 293 18.04 -9.24 6.87
CA ASP A 293 18.66 -10.48 7.32
C ASP A 293 17.90 -11.73 6.82
N GLU A 294 17.00 -11.56 5.84
CA GLU A 294 16.11 -12.59 5.30
C GLU A 294 15.17 -13.24 6.34
N GLN A 295 14.98 -12.59 7.49
CA GLN A 295 13.99 -12.98 8.49
C GLN A 295 12.62 -12.42 8.12
N ILE A 296 11.58 -13.04 8.65
CA ILE A 296 10.21 -12.62 8.37
C ILE A 296 9.66 -11.82 9.53
N GLU A 297 9.28 -10.60 9.19
CA GLU A 297 8.49 -9.68 9.97
C GLU A 297 7.02 -9.84 9.58
N TYR A 298 6.13 -9.96 10.56
CA TYR A 298 4.69 -9.99 10.27
C TYR A 298 3.87 -9.07 11.17
N SER A 299 2.77 -8.56 10.61
CA SER A 299 1.74 -7.83 11.38
C SER A 299 0.36 -8.05 10.79
N PHE A 300 -0.68 -7.73 11.56
CA PHE A 300 -2.07 -7.89 11.16
C PHE A 300 -2.90 -6.67 11.56
N ILE A 301 -3.72 -6.18 10.63
CA ILE A 301 -4.66 -5.09 10.82
C ILE A 301 -6.06 -5.63 10.54
N GLY A 302 -6.85 -5.81 11.59
CA GLY A 302 -8.22 -6.31 11.50
C GLY A 302 -9.18 -5.27 10.91
N LYS A 303 -10.26 -5.76 10.27
CA LYS A 303 -11.26 -4.96 9.55
C LYS A 303 -11.96 -3.85 10.35
N ASP A 304 -12.00 -3.98 11.68
CA ASP A 304 -12.68 -3.06 12.59
C ASP A 304 -11.69 -2.33 13.50
N VAL A 305 -10.38 -2.56 13.34
CA VAL A 305 -9.34 -1.93 14.17
C VAL A 305 -9.25 -0.44 13.89
N VAL A 306 -9.40 -0.03 12.62
CA VAL A 306 -9.52 1.38 12.24
C VAL A 306 -10.97 1.59 11.83
N GLY A 307 -11.78 2.19 12.70
CA GLY A 307 -13.22 2.38 12.45
C GLY A 307 -13.59 3.84 12.21
N SER A 308 -14.38 4.13 11.17
CA SER A 308 -14.93 5.47 10.91
C SER A 308 -16.16 5.81 11.77
N ARG A 309 -16.71 4.85 12.51
CA ARG A 309 -18.00 5.00 13.18
C ARG A 309 -17.84 5.49 14.62
N SER A 310 -18.14 6.78 14.79
CA SER A 310 -18.52 7.45 16.05
C SER A 310 -17.49 7.37 17.19
N LEU A 311 -16.27 7.80 16.94
CA LEU A 311 -15.27 7.89 17.99
C LEU A 311 -14.94 9.36 18.25
N ASP A 312 -14.97 9.73 19.53
CA ASP A 312 -14.17 10.83 20.01
C ASP A 312 -12.79 10.77 19.35
N SER A 313 -12.33 11.91 18.85
CA SER A 313 -11.00 12.13 18.27
C SER A 313 -9.90 11.37 19.00
N GLY A 314 -9.90 11.37 20.34
CA GLY A 314 -8.91 10.68 21.16
C GLY A 314 -8.93 9.16 21.02
N ALA A 315 -10.11 8.55 20.91
CA ALA A 315 -10.28 7.11 20.77
C ALA A 315 -9.85 6.61 19.38
N PHE A 316 -10.15 7.35 18.32
CA PHE A 316 -9.64 7.02 16.97
C PHE A 316 -8.12 7.19 16.88
N ILE A 317 -7.58 8.23 17.53
CA ILE A 317 -6.13 8.44 17.62
C ILE A 317 -5.44 7.24 18.29
N ALA A 318 -5.96 6.78 19.43
CA ALA A 318 -5.42 5.62 20.12
C ALA A 318 -5.42 4.37 19.23
N GLN A 319 -6.52 4.10 18.51
CA GLN A 319 -6.59 2.95 17.59
C GLN A 319 -5.52 2.97 16.50
N VAL A 320 -5.27 4.13 15.88
CA VAL A 320 -4.27 4.21 14.83
C VAL A 320 -2.85 4.25 15.38
N GLN A 321 -2.63 4.84 16.56
CA GLN A 321 -1.36 4.70 17.26
C GLN A 321 -1.09 3.24 17.61
N ASP A 322 -2.08 2.49 18.07
CA ASP A 322 -1.95 1.05 18.30
C ASP A 322 -1.65 0.29 17.01
N VAL A 323 -2.23 0.67 15.86
CA VAL A 323 -1.90 0.05 14.56
C VAL A 323 -0.48 0.39 14.10
N LEU A 324 -0.02 1.62 14.32
CA LEU A 324 1.30 2.08 13.86
C LEU A 324 2.44 1.71 14.82
N GLN A 325 2.19 1.70 16.13
CA GLN A 325 3.12 1.28 17.18
C GLN A 325 3.07 -0.25 17.37
N GLY A 326 1.87 -0.83 17.36
CA GLY A 326 1.63 -2.29 17.33
C GLY A 326 1.91 -2.92 15.97
N ASN A 327 2.28 -2.12 14.97
CA ASN A 327 3.10 -2.55 13.83
C ASN A 327 4.50 -3.04 14.27
N ASN A 328 4.69 -3.38 15.56
CA ASN A 328 5.71 -4.25 16.11
C ASN A 328 5.74 -5.54 15.30
N MET A 329 6.35 -5.44 14.15
CA MET A 329 6.65 -6.51 13.24
C MET A 329 7.29 -7.62 14.05
N GLU A 330 6.51 -8.66 14.30
CA GLU A 330 6.99 -9.77 15.09
C GLU A 330 7.96 -10.54 14.20
N LEU A 331 9.18 -10.74 14.70
CA LEU A 331 10.18 -11.56 14.03
C LEU A 331 9.88 -13.03 14.31
N VAL A 332 9.81 -13.82 13.24
CA VAL A 332 9.62 -15.28 13.29
C VAL A 332 10.91 -16.01 12.96
#